data_AF-U6D7J9-F1
#
_entry.id   AF-U6D7J9-F1
#
_cell.length_a   1.000
_cell.length_b   1.000
_cell.length_c   1.000
_cell.angle_alpha   90.00
_cell.angle_beta   90.00
_cell.angle_gamma   90.00
#
_symmetry.space_group_name_H-M   'P 1'
#
loop_
_entity.id
_entity.type
_entity.pdbx_description
1 polymer ?
#
loop_
_entity_poly.entity_id
_entity_poly.type
_entity_poly.pdbx_seq_one_letter_code
_entity_poly.pdbx_strand_id
1 'polypeptide(L)'
;TGKIEGFTNVRELYAKIAEAFGIAPTEILFCTLNSHKVDMQKLLGGQIGLEDFIFAHVRGETKEVEVTKTEDALGLTITDNGAGYAFIKRIKEGSIINRVQAVCVGDSIEAINDHSIVGCRHYEVAKMLRELPKSQPFTLRLVQPKRAFDMIGQRSRGSKCPTEAKMASGRETLRLRSGGAATVEEMPSEFEEEASRRVDDLLESYM
;
A
#
# COMPACT_ATOMS: atom_id res chain seq x y z
N THR A 1 2.70 13.38 15.14
CA THR A 1 3.83 12.48 14.88
C THR A 1 4.15 11.72 16.15
N GLY A 2 4.26 10.39 16.09
CA GLY A 2 4.66 9.54 17.21
C GLY A 2 6.01 8.88 16.92
N LYS A 3 6.76 8.50 17.97
CA LYS A 3 7.96 7.68 17.84
C LYS A 3 7.61 6.22 18.13
N ILE A 4 8.16 5.30 17.35
CA ILE A 4 7.94 3.87 17.50
C ILE A 4 9.28 3.15 17.48
N GLU A 5 9.40 2.07 18.25
CA GLU A 5 10.62 1.27 18.36
C GLU A 5 10.27 -0.19 18.71
N GLY A 6 11.25 -1.09 18.64
CA GLY A 6 11.10 -2.48 19.10
C GLY A 6 10.22 -3.36 18.22
N PHE A 7 10.30 -3.22 16.89
CA PHE A 7 9.62 -4.09 15.93
C PHE A 7 10.65 -4.83 15.06
N THR A 8 10.33 -6.08 14.73
CA THR A 8 11.20 -6.97 13.94
C THR A 8 10.57 -7.39 12.61
N ASN A 9 9.30 -7.06 12.39
CA ASN A 9 8.54 -7.40 11.20
C ASN A 9 7.41 -6.38 10.97
N VAL A 10 6.76 -6.44 9.81
CA VAL A 10 5.70 -5.50 9.40
C VAL A 10 4.47 -5.58 10.31
N ARG A 11 4.14 -6.76 10.84
CA ARG A 11 2.99 -6.93 11.76
C ARG A 11 3.24 -6.20 13.08
N GLU A 12 4.42 -6.35 13.65
CA GLU A 12 4.85 -5.62 14.85
C GLU A 12 4.95 -4.13 14.60
N LEU A 13 5.45 -3.72 13.43
CA LEU A 13 5.46 -2.32 13.01
C LEU A 13 4.05 -1.71 13.07
N TYR A 14 3.06 -2.36 12.45
CA TYR A 14 1.67 -1.88 12.51
C TYR A 14 1.12 -1.86 13.93
N ALA A 15 1.44 -2.86 14.76
CA ALA A 15 1.05 -2.87 16.16
C ALA A 15 1.63 -1.66 16.92
N LYS A 16 2.90 -1.33 16.69
CA LYS A 16 3.57 -0.18 17.32
C LYS A 16 3.04 1.17 16.84
N ILE A 17 2.73 1.29 15.56
CA ILE A 17 2.04 2.47 15.03
C ILE A 17 0.67 2.61 15.68
N ALA A 18 -0.12 1.52 15.71
CA ALA A 18 -1.46 1.53 16.28
C ALA A 18 -1.45 1.92 17.77
N GLU A 19 -0.52 1.37 18.55
CA GLU A 19 -0.27 1.72 19.95
C GLU A 19 0.04 3.22 20.12
N ALA A 20 0.98 3.76 19.32
CA ALA A 20 1.41 5.15 19.41
C ALA A 20 0.31 6.17 19.08
N PHE A 21 -0.71 5.78 18.31
CA PHE A 21 -1.82 6.63 17.89
C PHE A 21 -3.17 6.26 18.52
N GLY A 22 -3.21 5.27 19.42
CA GLY A 22 -4.43 4.85 20.11
C GLY A 22 -5.52 4.29 19.19
N ILE A 23 -5.13 3.61 18.10
CA ILE A 23 -6.05 2.96 17.15
C ILE A 23 -5.87 1.45 17.17
N ALA A 24 -6.80 0.69 16.59
CA ALA A 24 -6.59 -0.75 16.41
C ALA A 24 -5.62 -1.01 15.24
N PRO A 25 -4.77 -2.05 15.28
CA PRO A 25 -3.90 -2.40 14.15
C PRO A 25 -4.67 -2.68 12.85
N THR A 26 -5.90 -3.20 12.99
CA THR A 26 -6.82 -3.44 11.86
C THR A 26 -7.26 -2.15 11.17
N GLU A 27 -7.12 -0.99 11.81
CA GLU A 27 -7.40 0.32 11.19
C GLU A 27 -6.31 0.77 10.22
N ILE A 28 -5.14 0.13 10.19
CA ILE A 28 -4.06 0.49 9.27
C ILE A 28 -4.16 -0.37 8.01
N LEU A 29 -4.39 0.28 6.86
CA LEU A 29 -4.44 -0.40 5.56
C LEU A 29 -3.04 -0.70 5.05
N PHE A 30 -2.18 0.30 4.94
CA PHE A 30 -0.79 0.18 4.49
C PHE A 30 0.03 1.39 4.96
N CYS A 31 1.34 1.36 4.73
CA CYS A 31 2.23 2.48 5.03
C CYS A 31 3.00 2.93 3.78
N THR A 32 3.23 4.23 3.69
CA THR A 32 4.18 4.83 2.74
C THR A 32 5.33 5.51 3.51
N LEU A 33 6.50 5.58 2.88
CA LEU A 33 7.68 6.24 3.41
C LEU A 33 7.78 7.66 2.85
N ASN A 34 8.02 8.65 3.70
CA ASN A 34 8.29 10.04 3.31
C ASN A 34 7.19 10.68 2.42
N SER A 35 5.94 10.23 2.54
CA SER A 35 4.79 10.81 1.86
C SER A 35 3.50 10.48 2.60
N HIS A 36 2.70 11.51 2.91
CA HIS A 36 1.34 11.35 3.44
C HIS A 36 0.30 11.08 2.34
N LYS A 37 0.69 11.21 1.07
CA LYS A 37 -0.18 10.93 -0.07
C LYS A 37 -0.20 9.42 -0.33
N VAL A 38 -1.28 8.95 -0.93
CA VAL A 38 -1.38 7.59 -1.47
C VAL A 38 -0.46 7.53 -2.71
N ASP A 39 0.82 7.27 -2.47
CA ASP A 39 1.88 7.19 -3.47
C ASP A 39 2.48 5.78 -3.43
N MET A 40 2.10 4.97 -4.41
CA MET A 40 2.50 3.56 -4.49
C MET A 40 3.99 3.39 -4.84
N GLN A 41 4.68 4.44 -5.32
CA GLN A 41 6.13 4.41 -5.51
C GLN A 41 6.88 4.51 -4.18
N LYS A 42 6.21 5.02 -3.15
CA LYS A 42 6.72 5.17 -1.78
C LYS A 42 6.10 4.16 -0.82
N LEU A 43 5.44 3.13 -1.34
CA LEU A 43 4.87 2.06 -0.53
C LEU A 43 5.99 1.36 0.26
N LEU A 44 5.71 1.02 1.52
CA LEU A 44 6.65 0.27 2.36
C LEU A 44 6.98 -1.10 1.71
N GLY A 45 8.17 -1.22 1.12
CA GLY A 45 8.67 -2.42 0.45
C GLY A 45 9.57 -3.33 1.30
N GLY A 46 9.58 -3.13 2.62
CA GLY A 46 10.42 -3.90 3.54
C GLY A 46 11.85 -3.37 3.70
N GLN A 47 12.12 -2.14 3.25
CA GLN A 47 13.28 -1.36 3.67
C GLN A 47 12.79 -0.06 4.26
N ILE A 48 13.42 0.37 5.35
CA ILE A 48 13.11 1.62 6.04
C ILE A 48 14.44 2.30 6.32
N GLY A 49 14.68 3.46 5.73
CA GLY A 49 15.83 4.30 6.08
C GLY A 49 15.77 4.70 7.55
N LEU A 50 16.91 4.81 8.22
CA LEU A 50 16.96 5.14 9.65
C LEU A 50 16.31 6.50 10.00
N GLU A 51 16.20 7.38 9.00
CA GLU A 51 15.61 8.72 9.12
C GLU A 51 14.26 8.84 8.40
N ASP A 52 13.70 7.74 7.91
CA ASP A 52 12.43 7.76 7.16
C ASP A 52 11.23 8.07 8.06
N PHE A 53 10.34 8.91 7.55
CA PHE A 53 9.01 9.09 8.13
C PHE A 53 8.05 8.04 7.58
N ILE A 54 7.44 7.26 8.48
CA ILE A 54 6.40 6.30 8.12
C ILE A 54 5.04 6.98 8.22
N PHE A 55 4.29 6.99 7.12
CA PHE A 55 2.92 7.48 7.06
C PHE A 55 1.97 6.29 6.95
N ALA A 56 1.18 6.06 8.00
CA ALA A 56 0.16 5.02 8.01
C ALA A 56 -1.13 5.53 7.37
N HIS A 57 -1.60 4.82 6.34
CA HIS A 57 -2.87 5.06 5.68
C HIS A 57 -3.94 4.26 6.40
N VAL A 58 -4.82 4.95 7.12
CA VAL A 58 -5.85 4.32 7.93
C VAL A 58 -7.17 4.16 7.18
N ARG A 59 -8.00 3.23 7.64
CA ARG A 59 -9.33 2.93 7.10
C ARG A 59 -10.22 4.18 7.09
N GLY A 60 -10.82 4.44 5.93
CA GLY A 60 -11.75 5.53 5.66
C GLY A 60 -13.12 5.02 5.27
N GLU A 61 -13.72 5.67 4.27
CA GLU A 61 -15.04 5.31 3.79
C GLU A 61 -15.05 3.91 3.16
N THR A 62 -16.09 3.16 3.47
CA THR A 62 -16.38 1.88 2.82
C THR A 62 -17.42 2.11 1.73
N LYS A 63 -17.16 1.57 0.54
CA LYS A 63 -18.04 1.67 -0.62
C LYS A 63 -18.20 0.31 -1.26
N GLU A 64 -19.34 0.11 -1.91
CA GLU A 64 -19.61 -1.08 -2.70
C GLU A 64 -19.76 -0.67 -4.16
N VAL A 65 -19.10 -1.40 -5.04
CA VAL A 65 -19.07 -1.09 -6.47
C VAL A 65 -19.39 -2.35 -7.26
N GLU A 66 -20.43 -2.29 -8.08
CA GLU A 66 -20.74 -3.34 -9.05
C GLU A 66 -19.91 -3.13 -10.32
N VAL A 67 -19.29 -4.20 -10.80
CA VAL A 67 -18.47 -4.23 -12.01
C VAL A 67 -18.92 -5.38 -12.89
N THR A 68 -19.12 -5.13 -14.19
CA THR A 68 -19.37 -6.20 -15.17
C THR A 68 -18.06 -6.64 -15.79
N LYS A 69 -17.72 -7.92 -15.69
CA LYS A 69 -16.49 -8.48 -16.27
C LYS A 69 -16.64 -8.73 -17.77
N THR A 70 -16.23 -7.78 -18.61
CA THR A 70 -16.33 -7.89 -20.07
C THR A 70 -15.13 -8.59 -20.73
N GLU A 71 -13.99 -8.66 -20.05
CA GLU A 71 -12.73 -9.24 -20.54
C GLU A 71 -12.11 -10.16 -19.47
N ASP A 72 -11.08 -10.94 -19.83
CA ASP A 72 -10.33 -11.77 -18.87
C ASP A 72 -9.66 -10.91 -17.79
N ALA A 73 -9.03 -9.81 -18.21
CA ALA A 73 -8.27 -8.93 -17.35
C ALA A 73 -9.08 -7.69 -16.97
N LEU A 74 -9.24 -7.47 -15.66
CA LEU A 74 -9.90 -6.26 -15.13
C LEU A 74 -9.02 -5.00 -15.25
N GLY A 75 -7.71 -5.17 -15.41
CA GLY A 75 -6.71 -4.09 -15.42
C GLY A 75 -6.30 -3.61 -14.03
N LEU A 76 -6.30 -4.52 -13.06
CA LEU A 76 -5.86 -4.28 -11.68
C LEU A 76 -4.50 -4.92 -11.43
N THR A 77 -3.63 -4.20 -10.72
CA THR A 77 -2.48 -4.78 -10.03
C THR A 77 -2.77 -4.73 -8.54
N ILE A 78 -2.84 -5.90 -7.89
CA ILE A 78 -3.12 -6.03 -6.47
C ILE A 78 -1.82 -6.30 -5.72
N THR A 79 -1.68 -5.64 -4.57
CA THR A 79 -0.62 -5.93 -3.60
C THR A 79 -1.25 -6.10 -2.22
N ASP A 80 -0.46 -6.47 -1.22
CA ASP A 80 -0.93 -6.59 0.16
C ASP A 80 0.07 -6.00 1.14
N ASN A 81 -0.42 -5.71 2.34
CA ASN A 81 0.35 -5.05 3.38
C ASN A 81 1.16 -6.03 4.25
N GLY A 82 1.19 -7.33 3.91
CA GLY A 82 1.80 -8.39 4.72
C GLY A 82 1.06 -8.71 6.03
N ALA A 83 -0.08 -8.08 6.30
CA ALA A 83 -0.86 -8.21 7.53
C ALA A 83 -2.36 -8.50 7.27
N GLY A 84 -2.70 -9.00 6.08
CA GLY A 84 -4.03 -9.49 5.75
C GLY A 84 -4.94 -8.49 5.02
N TYR A 85 -4.42 -7.36 4.56
CA TYR A 85 -5.16 -6.45 3.67
C TYR A 85 -4.54 -6.39 2.29
N ALA A 86 -5.32 -6.79 1.29
CA ALA A 86 -5.02 -6.59 -0.12
C ALA A 86 -5.59 -5.25 -0.59
N PHE A 87 -4.88 -4.56 -1.47
CA PHE A 87 -5.27 -3.26 -2.00
C PHE A 87 -4.75 -3.02 -3.41
N ILE A 88 -5.36 -2.05 -4.08
CA ILE A 88 -5.08 -1.74 -5.48
C ILE A 88 -3.80 -0.90 -5.57
N LYS A 89 -2.73 -1.48 -6.14
CA LYS A 89 -1.44 -0.80 -6.39
C LYS A 89 -1.46 0.00 -7.69
N ARG A 90 -2.09 -0.53 -8.73
CA ARG A 90 -2.17 0.12 -10.06
C ARG A 90 -3.50 -0.20 -10.73
N ILE A 91 -3.97 0.75 -11.52
CA ILE A 91 -5.10 0.59 -12.44
C ILE A 91 -4.56 0.87 -13.85
N LYS A 92 -4.70 -0.09 -14.77
CA LYS A 92 -4.26 0.06 -16.16
C LYS A 92 -5.20 1.01 -16.89
N GLU A 93 -4.65 2.01 -17.59
CA GLU A 93 -5.44 2.95 -18.40
C GLU A 93 -6.26 2.22 -19.49
N GLY A 94 -7.50 2.67 -19.69
CA GLY A 94 -8.43 2.10 -20.68
C GLY A 94 -9.09 0.77 -20.28
N SER A 95 -8.66 0.15 -19.17
CA SER A 95 -9.20 -1.11 -18.65
C SER A 95 -10.63 -1.01 -18.13
N ILE A 96 -11.25 -2.16 -17.84
CA ILE A 96 -12.57 -2.26 -17.22
C ILE A 96 -12.63 -1.39 -15.97
N ILE A 97 -11.69 -1.58 -15.04
CA ILE A 97 -11.71 -0.87 -13.77
C ILE A 97 -11.36 0.61 -13.93
N ASN A 98 -10.53 0.99 -14.91
CA ASN A 98 -10.25 2.40 -15.18
C ASN A 98 -11.50 3.19 -15.60
N ARG A 99 -12.50 2.53 -16.22
CA ARG A 99 -13.78 3.15 -16.58
C ARG A 99 -14.72 3.28 -15.38
N VAL A 100 -14.47 2.57 -14.29
CA VAL A 100 -15.25 2.63 -13.05
C VAL A 100 -14.63 3.68 -12.14
N GLN A 101 -15.06 4.94 -12.28
CA GLN A 101 -14.50 6.10 -11.55
C GLN A 101 -14.54 5.94 -10.02
N ALA A 102 -15.46 5.13 -9.51
CA ALA A 102 -15.56 4.84 -8.10
C ALA A 102 -14.35 4.05 -7.58
N VAL A 103 -13.58 3.34 -8.40
CA VAL A 103 -12.43 2.54 -7.95
C VAL A 103 -11.13 3.33 -8.07
N CYS A 104 -10.35 3.41 -7.00
CA CYS A 104 -9.13 4.21 -6.93
C CYS A 104 -7.91 3.36 -6.52
N VAL A 105 -6.73 3.82 -6.95
CA VAL A 105 -5.46 3.33 -6.39
C VAL A 105 -5.43 3.60 -4.87
N GLY A 106 -5.00 2.59 -4.13
CA GLY A 106 -4.98 2.55 -2.67
C GLY A 106 -6.23 2.01 -2.01
N ASP A 107 -7.34 1.81 -2.74
CA ASP A 107 -8.50 1.18 -2.15
C ASP A 107 -8.17 -0.26 -1.73
N SER A 108 -8.48 -0.60 -0.47
CA SER A 108 -8.35 -1.97 0.04
C SER A 108 -9.58 -2.77 -0.32
N ILE A 109 -9.39 -4.00 -0.82
CA ILE A 109 -10.47 -4.91 -1.16
C ILE A 109 -10.79 -5.71 0.10
N GLU A 110 -12.03 -5.66 0.56
CA GLU A 110 -12.48 -6.43 1.73
C GLU A 110 -13.31 -7.65 1.37
N ALA A 111 -14.06 -7.54 0.27
CA ALA A 111 -14.90 -8.61 -0.21
C ALA A 111 -15.06 -8.54 -1.73
N ILE A 112 -15.21 -9.71 -2.33
CA ILE A 112 -15.63 -9.90 -3.72
C ILE A 112 -16.94 -10.67 -3.65
N ASN A 113 -18.03 -10.08 -4.15
CA ASN A 113 -19.40 -10.49 -3.83
C ASN A 113 -19.59 -10.55 -2.31
N ASP A 114 -20.27 -11.58 -1.82
CA ASP A 114 -20.49 -11.81 -0.38
C ASP A 114 -19.32 -12.52 0.32
N HIS A 115 -18.19 -12.74 -0.38
CA HIS A 115 -17.03 -13.44 0.17
C HIS A 115 -15.99 -12.46 0.69
N SER A 116 -15.75 -12.46 2.00
CA SER A 116 -14.67 -11.67 2.59
C SER A 116 -13.32 -12.24 2.22
N ILE A 117 -12.40 -11.36 1.85
CA ILE A 117 -11.02 -11.70 1.47
C ILE A 117 -9.98 -11.18 2.48
N VAL A 118 -10.43 -10.73 3.66
CA VAL A 118 -9.53 -10.29 4.73
C VAL A 118 -8.68 -11.49 5.18
N GLY A 119 -7.37 -11.30 5.20
CA GLY A 119 -6.39 -12.36 5.48
C GLY A 119 -5.81 -13.04 4.23
N CYS A 120 -6.45 -12.88 3.06
CA CYS A 120 -5.90 -13.38 1.81
C CYS A 120 -4.67 -12.59 1.37
N ARG A 121 -3.72 -13.29 0.73
CA ARG A 121 -2.58 -12.67 0.05
C ARG A 121 -2.99 -12.10 -1.30
N HIS A 122 -2.25 -11.12 -1.79
CA HIS A 122 -2.56 -10.43 -3.04
C HIS A 122 -2.71 -11.38 -4.24
N TYR A 123 -1.93 -12.47 -4.30
CA TYR A 123 -2.03 -13.46 -5.39
C TYR A 123 -3.33 -14.28 -5.34
N GLU A 124 -3.87 -14.54 -4.15
CA GLU A 124 -5.15 -15.24 -3.98
C GLU A 124 -6.29 -14.33 -4.46
N VAL A 125 -6.25 -13.06 -4.07
CA VAL A 125 -7.22 -12.05 -4.50
C VAL A 125 -7.17 -11.85 -6.02
N ALA A 126 -5.97 -11.73 -6.60
CA ALA A 126 -5.78 -11.63 -8.04
C ALA A 126 -6.35 -12.86 -8.78
N LYS A 127 -6.11 -14.06 -8.24
CA LYS A 127 -6.66 -15.30 -8.76
C LYS A 127 -8.20 -15.31 -8.71
N MET A 128 -8.80 -14.96 -7.58
CA MET A 128 -10.27 -14.90 -7.43
C MET A 128 -10.89 -13.95 -8.47
N LEU A 129 -10.33 -12.75 -8.64
CA LEU A 129 -10.78 -11.79 -9.64
C LEU A 129 -10.67 -12.32 -11.08
N ARG A 130 -9.58 -13.05 -11.38
CA ARG A 130 -9.34 -13.67 -12.67
C ARG A 130 -10.31 -14.82 -12.95
N GLU A 131 -10.71 -15.56 -11.94
CA GLU A 131 -11.63 -16.72 -12.05
C GLU A 131 -13.11 -16.33 -12.08
N LEU A 132 -13.46 -15.07 -11.79
CA LEU A 132 -14.84 -14.59 -11.91
C LEU A 132 -15.42 -14.84 -13.32
N PRO A 133 -16.70 -15.22 -13.43
CA PRO A 133 -17.33 -15.50 -14.71
C PRO A 133 -17.37 -14.25 -15.61
N LYS A 134 -17.07 -14.43 -16.89
CA LYS A 134 -17.23 -13.38 -17.91
C LYS A 134 -18.69 -13.06 -18.12
N SER A 135 -18.95 -11.82 -18.52
CA SER A 135 -20.27 -11.28 -18.87
C SER A 135 -21.27 -11.29 -17.71
N GLN A 136 -20.79 -11.42 -16.47
CA GLN A 136 -21.60 -11.31 -15.26
C GLN A 136 -21.14 -10.13 -14.41
N PRO A 137 -22.07 -9.45 -13.71
CA PRO A 137 -21.72 -8.49 -12.69
C PRO A 137 -21.15 -9.21 -11.46
N PHE A 138 -20.23 -8.54 -10.77
CA PHE A 138 -19.75 -8.91 -9.45
C PHE A 138 -19.61 -7.64 -8.62
N THR A 139 -19.70 -7.75 -7.29
CA THR A 139 -19.53 -6.60 -6.39
C THR A 139 -18.14 -6.60 -5.76
N LEU A 140 -17.61 -5.41 -5.53
CA LEU A 140 -16.40 -5.18 -4.76
C LEU A 140 -16.76 -4.32 -3.56
N ARG A 141 -16.50 -4.83 -2.34
CA ARG A 141 -16.50 -4.00 -1.15
C ARG A 141 -15.11 -3.44 -0.93
N LEU A 142 -14.98 -2.13 -1.06
CA LEU A 142 -13.72 -1.39 -1.04
C LEU A 142 -13.68 -0.47 0.17
N VAL A 143 -12.52 -0.39 0.82
CA VAL A 143 -12.24 0.55 1.90
C VAL A 143 -11.21 1.54 1.41
N GLN A 144 -11.59 2.81 1.35
CA GLN A 144 -10.68 3.86 0.94
C GLN A 144 -9.74 4.20 2.09
N PRO A 145 -8.45 4.49 1.82
CA PRO A 145 -7.61 5.12 2.82
C PRO A 145 -8.18 6.51 3.12
N LYS A 146 -8.20 6.91 4.40
CA LYS A 146 -8.51 8.30 4.78
C LYS A 146 -7.50 9.21 4.11
N ARG A 147 -7.91 9.80 3.01
CA ARG A 147 -7.21 10.91 2.43
C ARG A 147 -7.41 12.07 3.39
N ALA A 148 -6.35 12.76 3.74
CA ALA A 148 -6.49 14.10 4.29
C ALA A 148 -7.15 14.93 3.19
N PHE A 149 -8.48 14.95 3.15
CA PHE A 149 -9.21 15.86 2.27
C PHE A 149 -8.76 17.28 2.55
N ASP A 150 -8.94 18.11 1.53
CA ASP A 150 -8.93 19.57 1.38
C ASP A 150 -9.58 20.41 2.53
N MET A 151 -9.46 19.96 3.77
CA MET A 151 -9.81 20.69 4.98
C MET A 151 -8.60 21.48 5.43
N ILE A 152 -8.74 22.81 5.31
CA ILE A 152 -7.76 23.87 5.55
C ILE A 152 -7.09 24.30 4.24
N GLY A 153 -7.75 25.24 3.54
CA GLY A 153 -7.01 26.23 2.77
C GLY A 153 -5.89 26.74 3.64
N GLN A 154 -4.64 26.48 3.21
CA GLN A 154 -3.44 26.89 3.94
C GLN A 154 -3.51 28.40 4.15
N ARG A 155 -3.94 28.82 5.35
CA ARG A 155 -3.50 30.09 5.89
C ARG A 155 -2.00 29.96 5.99
N SER A 156 -1.34 30.61 5.05
CA SER A 156 0.08 30.89 5.01
C SER A 156 0.57 31.38 6.37
N ARG A 157 1.10 30.45 7.17
CA ARG A 157 2.14 30.77 8.13
C ARG A 157 3.28 29.81 7.87
N GLY A 158 4.25 30.34 7.11
CA GLY A 158 5.42 29.62 6.68
C GLY A 158 6.17 29.05 7.86
N SER A 159 6.29 27.73 7.87
CA SER A 159 7.49 27.09 8.36
C SER A 159 8.23 26.65 7.11
N LYS A 160 9.34 27.31 6.80
CA LYS A 160 10.24 26.90 5.72
C LYS A 160 10.70 25.48 6.06
N CYS A 161 10.25 24.49 5.31
CA CYS A 161 10.97 23.22 5.23
C CYS A 161 12.39 23.55 4.72
N PRO A 162 13.47 23.17 5.41
CA PRO A 162 14.80 23.31 4.86
C PRO A 162 14.90 22.38 3.66
N THR A 163 14.96 22.95 2.47
CA THR A 163 15.57 22.30 1.31
C THR A 163 17.05 22.09 1.62
N GLU A 164 17.50 20.85 1.39
CA GLU A 164 18.89 20.40 1.30
C GLU A 164 19.77 20.62 2.53
N ALA A 165 19.79 19.58 3.37
CA ALA A 165 21.04 19.15 3.99
C ALA A 165 21.33 17.76 3.45
N LYS A 166 22.14 17.70 2.38
CA LYS A 166 22.82 16.48 1.95
C LYS A 166 23.89 16.18 3.00
N MET A 167 23.46 15.80 4.19
CA MET A 167 24.31 15.23 5.22
C MET A 167 24.56 13.79 4.80
N ALA A 168 25.83 13.46 4.61
CA ALA A 168 26.28 12.10 4.35
C ALA A 168 25.98 11.26 5.60
N SER A 169 24.74 10.79 5.72
CA SER A 169 24.30 9.85 6.74
C SER A 169 24.70 8.45 6.27
N GLY A 170 25.20 7.63 7.20
CA GLY A 170 25.64 6.26 6.93
C GLY A 170 24.58 5.53 6.11
N ARG A 171 25.03 4.81 5.07
CA ARG A 171 24.16 4.17 4.07
C ARG A 171 23.42 2.98 4.66
N GLU A 172 22.82 3.08 5.85
CA GLU A 172 22.20 1.97 6.56
C GLU A 172 20.67 2.06 6.45
N THR A 173 20.03 0.91 6.29
CA THR A 173 18.58 0.74 6.23
C THR A 173 18.17 -0.44 7.09
N LEU A 174 16.99 -0.33 7.72
CA LEU A 174 16.34 -1.44 8.39
C LEU A 174 15.63 -2.30 7.34
N ARG A 175 16.13 -3.52 7.13
CA ARG A 175 15.54 -4.53 6.25
C ARG A 175 14.51 -5.36 7.02
N LEU A 176 13.23 -5.21 6.68
CA LEU A 176 12.15 -6.10 7.14
C LEU A 176 12.03 -7.30 6.20
N ARG A 177 12.27 -8.51 6.71
CA ARG A 177 12.21 -9.76 5.95
C ARG A 177 10.86 -10.45 6.15
N SER A 178 10.37 -11.14 5.13
CA SER A 178 9.12 -11.90 5.20
C SER A 178 9.25 -13.20 6.02
N GLY A 179 10.46 -13.76 6.13
CA GLY A 179 10.74 -15.05 6.80
C GLY A 179 11.79 -14.98 7.92
N GLY A 180 11.99 -13.83 8.57
CA GLY A 180 12.99 -13.69 9.63
C GLY A 180 12.93 -12.33 10.33
N ALA A 181 13.79 -12.14 11.33
CA ALA A 181 13.90 -10.88 12.06
C ALA A 181 14.49 -9.76 11.19
N ALA A 182 14.15 -8.52 11.52
CA ALA A 182 14.71 -7.34 10.88
C ALA A 182 16.22 -7.21 11.13
N THR A 183 16.94 -6.75 10.11
CA THR A 183 18.40 -6.55 10.13
C THR A 183 18.75 -5.15 9.66
N VAL A 184 19.82 -4.56 10.21
CA VAL A 184 20.40 -3.32 9.68
C VAL A 184 21.37 -3.71 8.57
N GLU A 185 21.18 -3.16 7.38
CA GLU A 185 21.93 -3.47 6.17
C GLU A 185 22.34 -2.21 5.45
N GLU A 186 23.31 -2.30 4.54
CA GLU A 186 23.59 -1.19 3.64
C GLU A 186 22.41 -0.96 2.67
N MET A 187 22.18 0.30 2.33
CA MET A 187 21.18 0.73 1.36
C MET A 187 21.52 0.10 0.00
N PRO A 188 20.52 -0.43 -0.75
CA PRO A 188 20.77 -1.00 -2.05
C PRO A 188 21.53 -0.03 -2.96
N SER A 189 22.45 -0.58 -3.73
CA SER A 189 23.05 0.14 -4.84
C SER A 189 22.02 0.45 -5.93
N GLU A 190 22.28 1.45 -6.77
CA GLU A 190 21.41 1.79 -7.91
C GLU A 190 21.17 0.57 -8.83
N PHE A 191 22.17 -0.31 -8.96
CA PHE A 191 22.05 -1.54 -9.72
C PHE A 191 21.07 -2.54 -9.08
N GLU A 192 21.11 -2.71 -7.77
CA GLU A 192 20.19 -3.60 -7.04
C GLU A 192 18.77 -3.05 -7.02
N GLU A 193 18.59 -1.73 -6.94
CA GLU A 193 17.29 -1.09 -7.08
C GLU A 193 16.69 -1.34 -8.47
N GLU A 194 17.47 -1.14 -9.54
CA GLU A 194 17.04 -1.39 -10.91
C GLU A 194 16.70 -2.87 -11.13
N ALA A 195 17.52 -3.78 -10.61
CA ALA A 195 17.24 -5.21 -10.66
C ALA A 195 15.93 -5.57 -9.94
N SER A 196 15.69 -4.99 -8.77
CA SER A 196 14.46 -5.20 -7.99
C SER A 196 13.23 -4.72 -8.75
N ARG A 197 13.30 -3.53 -9.39
CA ARG A 197 12.19 -3.00 -10.21
C ARG A 197 11.87 -3.93 -11.38
N ARG A 198 12.87 -4.46 -12.07
CA ARG A 198 12.66 -5.41 -13.19
C ARG A 198 12.04 -6.72 -12.72
N VAL A 199 12.43 -7.21 -11.55
CA VAL A 199 11.81 -8.40 -10.96
C VAL A 199 10.35 -8.13 -10.61
N ASP A 200 10.05 -6.97 -10.02
CA ASP A 200 8.67 -6.56 -9.71
C ASP A 200 7.82 -6.47 -10.98
N ASP A 201 8.32 -5.86 -12.06
CA ASP A 201 7.62 -5.78 -13.35
C ASP A 201 7.37 -7.18 -13.95
N LEU A 202 8.32 -8.10 -13.82
CA LEU A 202 8.13 -9.49 -14.22
C LEU A 202 7.06 -10.17 -13.38
N LEU A 203 7.10 -10.06 -12.05
CA LEU A 203 6.10 -10.63 -11.16
C LEU A 203 4.70 -10.10 -11.48
N GLU A 204 4.58 -8.81 -11.79
CA GLU A 204 3.33 -8.19 -12.22
C GLU A 204 2.83 -8.70 -13.58
N SER A 205 3.71 -9.18 -14.47
CA SER A 205 3.31 -9.73 -15.78
C SER A 205 2.81 -11.17 -15.75
N TYR A 206 3.21 -11.96 -14.74
CA TYR A 206 2.82 -13.38 -14.58
C TYR A 206 1.64 -13.58 -13.62
N MET A 207 1.39 -12.63 -12.72
CA MET A 207 0.24 -12.58 -11.79
C MET A 207 -0.95 -11.81 -12.38
#